data_AF-A0A944S5K3-F1
#
_entry.id   AF-A0A944S5K3-F1
#
_cell.length_a   1.000
_cell.length_b   1.000
_cell.length_c   1.000
_cell.angle_alpha   90.00
_cell.angle_beta   90.00
_cell.angle_gamma   90.00
#
_symmetry.space_group_name_H-M   'P 1'
#
loop_
_entity.id
_entity.type
_entity.pdbx_description
1 polymer ?
#
loop_
_entity_poly.entity_id
_entity_poly.type
_entity_poly.pdbx_seq_one_letter_code
_entity_poly.pdbx_strand_id
1 'polypeptide(L)'
;MKRIKVLIFVVIWAIGWVLAKSIVGDSPEPEGQPQTEETHSQAPESPRAHLETAAGELYPLGFSRSGAFAYLRQYDIGGPCGFCPRYDLVILSTVTDEILYRQSFDALTEADSGEAALSIDDFWHLERETLQGQLTSHEIATDSPVTFGPLPFAADGRTYQIKVHADTTTLAWSPYEAPISLDVEAIVSVRIEATASNMGRKLIHRWNRPPDGRIVTGLSLVASVRSPFEPRAAIILERQYKGAEEEAFEVYVVGMHLTRGFK
;
A
#
# COMPACT_ATOMS: atom_id res chain seq x y z
N MET A 1 -48.52 42.83 12.83
CA MET A 1 -48.52 42.23 11.47
C MET A 1 -48.29 43.33 10.42
N LYS A 2 -47.04 43.55 9.98
CA LYS A 2 -46.69 44.47 8.86
C LYS A 2 -45.18 44.39 8.49
N ARG A 3 -44.61 43.18 8.37
CA ARG A 3 -43.18 42.97 8.00
C ARG A 3 -42.94 41.72 7.14
N ILE A 4 -43.81 41.45 6.16
CA ILE A 4 -43.68 40.28 5.24
C ILE A 4 -43.65 40.70 3.75
N LYS A 5 -43.71 42.00 3.42
CA LYS A 5 -43.79 42.47 2.02
C LYS A 5 -42.47 42.92 1.37
N VAL A 6 -41.33 42.82 2.07
CA VAL A 6 -40.03 43.31 1.56
C VAL A 6 -39.15 42.20 0.99
N LEU A 7 -39.43 40.92 1.30
CA LEU A 7 -38.53 39.82 0.92
C LEU A 7 -38.65 39.33 -0.53
N ILE A 8 -39.73 39.67 -1.25
CA ILE A 8 -40.00 39.13 -2.60
C ILE A 8 -39.28 39.92 -3.71
N PHE A 9 -38.86 41.17 -3.45
CA PHE A 9 -38.25 42.02 -4.48
C PHE A 9 -36.76 41.75 -4.72
N VAL A 10 -36.04 41.14 -3.76
CA VAL A 10 -34.59 40.88 -3.87
C VAL A 10 -34.29 39.61 -4.70
N VAL A 11 -35.21 38.65 -4.73
CA VAL A 11 -35.00 37.37 -5.45
C VAL A 11 -35.12 37.53 -6.97
N ILE A 12 -35.90 38.51 -7.45
CA ILE A 12 -36.14 38.70 -8.89
C ILE A 12 -34.96 39.41 -9.58
N TRP A 13 -34.15 40.18 -8.86
CA TRP A 13 -32.98 40.89 -9.44
C TRP A 13 -31.75 39.99 -9.62
N ALA A 14 -31.58 38.94 -8.79
CA ALA A 14 -30.43 38.04 -8.88
C ALA A 14 -30.49 37.09 -10.09
N ILE A 15 -31.69 36.71 -10.55
CA ILE A 15 -31.87 35.78 -11.68
C ILE A 15 -31.59 36.49 -13.02
N GLY A 16 -31.77 37.82 -13.10
CA GLY A 16 -31.47 38.61 -14.30
C GLY A 16 -29.98 38.76 -14.62
N TRP A 17 -29.08 38.62 -13.64
CA TRP A 17 -27.63 38.74 -13.85
C TRP A 17 -27.02 37.46 -14.44
N VAL A 18 -27.53 36.28 -14.05
CA VAL A 18 -26.95 34.99 -14.46
C VAL A 18 -27.20 34.70 -15.95
N LEU A 19 -28.25 35.26 -16.54
CA LEU A 19 -28.59 35.06 -17.96
C LEU A 19 -27.84 35.99 -18.94
N ALA A 20 -27.06 36.96 -18.45
CA ALA A 20 -26.33 37.91 -19.29
C ALA A 20 -24.87 37.50 -19.61
N LYS A 21 -24.39 36.35 -19.12
CA LYS A 21 -23.01 35.88 -19.35
C LYS A 21 -22.85 34.78 -20.43
N SER A 22 -23.92 34.42 -21.13
CA SER A 22 -23.91 33.28 -22.08
C SER A 22 -23.80 33.67 -23.56
N ILE A 23 -23.33 34.87 -23.91
CA ILE A 23 -23.26 35.32 -25.31
C ILE A 23 -21.96 36.09 -25.59
N VAL A 24 -20.87 35.39 -25.93
CA VAL A 24 -19.85 35.85 -26.88
C VAL A 24 -19.28 34.61 -27.56
N GLY A 25 -19.38 34.56 -28.89
CA GLY A 25 -18.98 33.43 -29.72
C GLY A 25 -17.66 33.60 -30.47
N ASP A 26 -17.26 32.47 -31.04
CA ASP A 26 -16.57 32.16 -32.30
C ASP A 26 -15.11 32.52 -32.62
N SER A 27 -14.36 31.42 -32.85
CA SER A 27 -13.42 31.11 -33.95
C SER A 27 -12.01 31.73 -33.96
N PRO A 28 -11.04 31.15 -34.72
CA PRO A 28 -10.69 29.74 -34.93
C PRO A 28 -9.18 29.46 -34.68
N GLU A 29 -8.77 28.19 -34.80
CA GLU A 29 -7.37 27.68 -34.80
C GLU A 29 -6.39 28.42 -35.73
N PRO A 30 -5.08 28.30 -35.43
CA PRO A 30 -4.26 27.59 -36.41
C PRO A 30 -3.28 26.56 -35.81
N GLU A 31 -3.07 25.52 -36.62
CA GLU A 31 -2.02 24.49 -36.52
C GLU A 31 -0.61 25.10 -36.40
N GLY A 32 0.25 24.46 -35.60
CA GLY A 32 1.61 24.92 -35.38
C GLY A 32 2.55 23.88 -34.77
N GLN A 33 2.97 22.93 -35.59
CA GLN A 33 4.26 22.21 -35.61
C GLN A 33 4.66 21.23 -34.48
N PRO A 34 5.37 20.13 -34.86
CA PRO A 34 5.82 19.09 -33.95
C PRO A 34 7.10 19.52 -33.21
N GLN A 35 7.08 19.44 -31.89
CA GLN A 35 8.31 19.50 -31.09
C GLN A 35 8.93 18.10 -31.04
N THR A 36 10.08 17.99 -31.70
CA THR A 36 11.05 16.90 -31.57
C THR A 36 12.04 17.25 -30.47
N GLU A 37 12.53 16.22 -29.76
CA GLU A 37 13.66 16.23 -28.81
C GLU A 37 13.37 16.95 -27.49
N GLU A 38 13.42 16.31 -26.33
CA GLU A 38 14.57 15.55 -25.83
C GLU A 38 14.13 14.21 -25.23
N THR A 39 14.64 13.10 -25.79
CA THR A 39 14.70 11.84 -25.04
C THR A 39 15.69 12.08 -23.91
N HIS A 40 15.16 12.46 -22.74
CA HIS A 40 15.87 12.32 -21.49
C HIS A 40 16.22 10.83 -21.38
N SER A 41 17.48 10.51 -21.67
CA SER A 41 18.03 9.19 -21.42
C SER A 41 17.98 8.99 -19.91
N GLN A 42 16.85 8.52 -19.40
CA GLN A 42 16.75 7.99 -18.06
C GLN A 42 17.88 6.97 -17.94
N ALA A 43 18.77 7.22 -16.98
CA ALA A 43 19.70 6.21 -16.51
C ALA A 43 18.92 4.92 -16.30
N PRO A 44 19.47 3.74 -16.60
CA PRO A 44 18.75 2.48 -16.47
C PRO A 44 18.15 2.43 -15.07
N GLU A 45 16.81 2.45 -15.00
CA GLU A 45 16.07 2.24 -13.77
C GLU A 45 16.72 1.02 -13.08
N SER A 46 17.11 1.23 -11.83
CA SER A 46 17.60 0.16 -10.97
C SER A 46 16.70 -1.07 -11.16
N PRO A 47 17.23 -2.29 -11.36
CA PRO A 47 16.44 -3.49 -11.66
C PRO A 47 15.50 -3.94 -10.52
N ARG A 48 15.16 -3.06 -9.58
CA ARG A 48 14.24 -3.26 -8.47
C ARG A 48 12.96 -2.48 -8.74
N ALA A 49 11.94 -3.18 -9.21
CA ALA A 49 10.59 -2.62 -9.29
C ALA A 49 10.03 -2.46 -7.86
N HIS A 50 9.65 -1.23 -7.49
CA HIS A 50 8.82 -0.97 -6.33
C HIS A 50 7.35 -1.26 -6.65
N LEU A 51 6.53 -1.38 -5.62
CA LEU A 51 5.10 -1.64 -5.74
C LEU A 51 4.35 -0.50 -5.04
N GLU A 52 3.63 0.28 -5.83
CA GLU A 52 2.69 1.28 -5.33
C GLU A 52 1.41 0.56 -4.86
N THR A 53 1.06 0.76 -3.59
CA THR A 53 -0.18 0.23 -3.00
C THR A 53 -0.95 1.37 -2.33
N ALA A 54 -2.25 1.21 -2.06
CA ALA A 54 -2.99 2.20 -1.26
C ALA A 54 -2.42 2.28 0.18
N ALA A 55 -1.73 1.23 0.63
CA ALA A 55 -0.96 1.18 1.87
C ALA A 55 0.45 1.82 1.80
N GLY A 56 0.83 2.40 0.66
CA GLY A 56 2.12 3.04 0.43
C GLY A 56 3.07 2.25 -0.49
N GLU A 57 4.21 2.84 -0.81
CA GLU A 57 5.23 2.22 -1.66
C GLU A 57 6.02 1.16 -0.88
N LEU A 58 6.24 0.01 -1.51
CA LEU A 58 7.07 -1.06 -0.99
C LEU A 58 8.33 -1.24 -1.81
N TYR A 59 9.44 -1.52 -1.12
CA TYR A 59 10.73 -1.79 -1.75
C TYR A 59 11.37 -3.07 -1.18
N PRO A 60 11.54 -4.14 -1.98
CA PRO A 60 12.06 -5.40 -1.49
C PRO A 60 13.58 -5.31 -1.38
N LEU A 61 14.12 -5.59 -0.18
CA LEU A 61 15.56 -5.49 0.07
C LEU A 61 16.29 -6.81 -0.16
N GLY A 62 15.71 -7.93 0.30
CA GLY A 62 16.36 -9.23 0.17
C GLY A 62 15.83 -10.30 1.11
N PHE A 63 16.50 -11.44 1.09
CA PHE A 63 16.23 -12.57 1.99
C PHE A 63 17.48 -12.95 2.78
N SER A 64 17.28 -13.56 3.94
CA SER A 64 18.31 -14.37 4.57
C SER A 64 18.24 -15.82 4.08
N ARG A 65 19.33 -16.57 4.28
CA ARG A 65 19.34 -18.02 4.05
C ARG A 65 18.41 -18.78 5.00
N SER A 66 18.14 -18.22 6.18
CA SER A 66 17.22 -18.78 7.18
C SER A 66 15.74 -18.47 6.90
N GLY A 67 15.43 -17.75 5.81
CA GLY A 67 14.07 -17.45 5.40
C GLY A 67 13.50 -16.16 5.99
N ALA A 68 14.34 -15.25 6.51
CA ALA A 68 13.90 -13.89 6.78
C ALA A 68 13.75 -13.12 5.45
N PHE A 69 12.77 -12.22 5.38
CA PHE A 69 12.53 -11.32 4.26
C PHE A 69 12.54 -9.89 4.78
N ALA A 70 13.27 -9.01 4.08
CA ALA A 70 13.38 -7.61 4.42
C ALA A 70 12.81 -6.73 3.31
N TYR A 71 12.12 -5.66 3.69
CA TYR A 71 11.60 -4.65 2.78
C TYR A 71 11.57 -3.29 3.48
N LEU A 72 11.62 -2.23 2.68
CA LEU A 72 11.23 -0.89 3.10
C LEU A 72 9.76 -0.65 2.75
N ARG A 73 9.13 0.19 3.54
CA ARG A 73 7.79 0.70 3.27
C ARG A 73 7.75 2.19 3.52
N GLN A 74 7.22 2.94 2.57
CA GLN A 74 6.86 4.34 2.74
C GLN A 74 5.40 4.46 3.14
N TYR A 75 5.10 5.37 4.06
CA TYR A 75 3.76 5.74 4.47
C TYR A 75 3.58 7.22 4.20
N ASP A 76 2.43 7.56 3.61
CA ASP A 76 1.94 8.93 3.67
C ASP A 76 1.15 9.09 4.96
N ILE A 77 1.76 9.70 5.96
CA ILE A 77 1.05 9.99 7.21
C ILE A 77 0.38 11.36 7.06
N GLY A 78 -0.94 11.35 6.89
CA GLY A 78 -1.76 12.53 7.13
C GLY A 78 -1.71 12.88 8.61
N GLY A 79 -1.18 14.06 8.96
CA GLY A 79 -1.03 14.50 10.34
C GLY A 79 -0.97 16.02 10.50
N PRO A 80 -0.84 16.52 11.74
CA PRO A 80 -0.82 17.95 12.03
C PRO A 80 0.39 18.70 11.42
N CYS A 81 1.41 17.98 10.93
CA CYS A 81 2.54 18.55 10.18
C CYS A 81 2.33 18.55 8.65
N GLY A 82 1.17 18.13 8.14
CA GLY A 82 0.95 17.92 6.70
C GLY A 82 1.34 16.50 6.25
N PHE A 83 1.66 16.34 4.95
CA PHE A 83 2.21 15.11 4.37
C PHE A 83 3.65 14.93 4.87
N CYS A 84 3.80 14.18 5.97
CA CYS A 84 5.09 13.82 6.53
C CYS A 84 5.36 12.34 6.19
N PRO A 85 6.17 12.04 5.16
CA PRO A 85 6.43 10.65 4.79
C PRO A 85 7.22 9.96 5.90
N ARG A 86 6.82 8.74 6.22
CA ARG A 86 7.55 7.85 7.13
C ARG A 86 8.04 6.65 6.37
N TYR A 87 9.23 6.19 6.70
CA TYR A 87 9.78 4.94 6.18
C TYR A 87 9.91 3.93 7.31
N ASP A 88 9.53 2.69 7.06
CA ASP A 88 9.85 1.57 7.93
C ASP A 88 10.78 0.60 7.23
N LEU A 89 11.88 0.23 7.88
CA LEU A 89 12.57 -1.03 7.63
C LEU A 89 11.83 -2.13 8.38
N VAL A 90 11.37 -3.16 7.67
CA VAL A 90 10.75 -4.35 8.26
C VAL A 90 11.52 -5.59 7.86
N ILE A 91 11.86 -6.41 8.85
CA ILE A 91 12.43 -7.75 8.66
C ILE A 91 11.48 -8.74 9.32
N LEU A 92 11.01 -9.74 8.58
CA LEU A 92 10.11 -10.76 9.08
C LEU A 92 10.57 -12.17 8.73
N SER A 93 10.13 -13.15 9.49
CA SER A 93 10.34 -14.57 9.22
C SER A 93 9.27 -15.08 8.26
N THR A 94 9.65 -15.56 7.07
CA THR A 94 8.72 -16.26 6.15
C THR A 94 8.45 -17.71 6.57
N VAL A 95 8.90 -18.09 7.76
CA VAL A 95 8.62 -19.38 8.39
C VAL A 95 7.46 -19.26 9.38
N THR A 96 7.45 -18.18 10.17
CA THR A 96 6.53 -17.97 11.30
C THR A 96 5.59 -16.78 11.10
N ASP A 97 5.79 -15.98 10.06
CA ASP A 97 5.10 -14.70 9.80
C ASP A 97 5.35 -13.63 10.87
N GLU A 98 6.34 -13.83 11.74
CA GLU A 98 6.69 -12.91 12.82
C GLU A 98 7.63 -11.81 12.34
N ILE A 99 7.36 -10.58 12.78
CA ILE A 99 8.29 -9.45 12.61
C ILE A 99 9.48 -9.66 13.54
N LEU A 100 10.66 -9.82 12.95
CA LEU A 100 11.93 -9.97 13.67
C LEU A 100 12.52 -8.62 14.05
N TYR A 101 12.32 -7.62 13.20
CA TYR A 101 12.81 -6.27 13.40
C TYR A 101 11.93 -5.25 12.68
N ARG A 102 11.73 -4.10 13.33
CA ARG A 102 11.11 -2.92 12.72
C ARG A 102 11.82 -1.67 13.22
N GLN A 103 12.23 -0.82 12.31
CA GLN A 103 12.73 0.52 12.61
C GLN A 103 12.02 1.53 11.73
N SER A 104 11.66 2.66 12.33
CA SER A 104 10.92 3.72 11.67
C SER A 104 11.75 4.98 11.58
N PHE A 105 11.62 5.67 10.46
CA PHE A 105 12.32 6.89 10.12
C PHE A 105 11.26 7.89 9.70
N ASP A 106 11.14 8.96 10.47
CA ASP A 106 10.40 10.12 10.01
C ASP A 106 11.32 10.81 9.01
N ALA A 107 10.83 11.10 7.80
CA ALA A 107 11.59 11.98 6.92
C ALA A 107 11.71 13.32 7.65
N LEU A 108 12.95 13.73 7.92
CA LEU A 108 13.21 15.10 8.32
C LEU A 108 12.94 15.96 7.09
N THR A 109 11.67 16.28 6.84
CA THR A 109 11.36 17.50 6.10
C THR A 109 11.93 18.61 6.98
N GLU A 110 12.95 19.31 6.51
CA GLU A 110 13.18 20.66 6.99
C GLU A 110 11.82 21.36 6.88
N ALA A 111 11.16 21.58 8.02
CA ALA A 111 9.73 21.86 8.10
C ALA A 111 9.31 23.20 7.45
N ASP A 112 10.25 23.85 6.76
CA ASP A 112 10.12 25.17 6.14
C ASP A 112 10.36 25.16 4.62
N SER A 113 10.81 24.06 3.97
CA SER A 113 11.26 24.12 2.56
C SER A 113 10.20 23.76 1.50
N GLY A 114 9.10 23.11 1.87
CA GLY A 114 8.12 22.63 0.87
C GLY A 114 8.69 21.61 -0.11
N GLU A 115 9.83 20.98 0.23
CA GLU A 115 10.42 19.92 -0.59
C GLU A 115 9.54 18.66 -0.56
N ALA A 116 9.40 18.05 -1.73
CA ALA A 116 8.66 16.81 -1.90
C ALA A 116 9.28 15.69 -1.04
N ALA A 117 8.41 14.78 -0.59
CA ALA A 117 8.85 13.52 0.01
C ALA A 117 9.93 12.87 -0.87
N LEU A 118 11.00 12.36 -0.24
CA LEU A 118 11.93 11.48 -0.95
C LEU A 118 11.14 10.29 -1.53
N SER A 119 11.56 9.75 -2.66
CA SER A 119 11.04 8.45 -3.09
C SER A 119 11.61 7.35 -2.19
N ILE A 120 10.94 6.19 -2.12
CA ILE A 120 11.48 5.04 -1.37
C ILE A 120 12.84 4.57 -1.89
N ASP A 121 13.08 4.74 -3.19
CA ASP A 121 14.36 4.48 -3.85
C ASP A 121 15.45 5.45 -3.38
N ASP A 122 15.17 6.76 -3.38
CA ASP A 122 16.12 7.77 -2.91
C ASP A 122 16.43 7.60 -1.42
N PHE A 123 15.40 7.29 -0.61
CA PHE A 123 15.58 6.98 0.80
C PHE A 123 16.50 5.78 1.00
N TRP A 124 16.30 4.69 0.26
CA TRP A 124 17.19 3.53 0.31
C TRP A 124 18.63 3.89 -0.05
N HIS A 125 18.82 4.67 -1.11
CA HIS A 125 20.14 5.10 -1.55
C HIS A 125 20.86 5.99 -0.54
N LEU A 126 20.12 6.84 0.18
CA LEU A 126 20.65 7.69 1.24
C LEU A 126 20.98 6.89 2.52
N GLU A 127 20.07 6.03 2.97
CA GLU A 127 20.16 5.38 4.29
C GLU A 127 20.75 3.98 4.28
N ARG A 128 21.08 3.41 3.12
CA ARG A 128 21.62 2.03 3.00
C ARG A 128 22.76 1.74 3.97
N GLU A 129 23.68 2.68 4.18
CA GLU A 129 24.82 2.48 5.08
C GLU A 129 24.38 2.37 6.54
N THR A 130 23.46 3.24 6.97
CA THR A 130 22.83 3.20 8.30
C THR A 130 22.09 1.87 8.51
N LEU A 131 21.33 1.44 7.52
CA LEU A 131 20.51 0.22 7.58
C LEU A 131 21.32 -1.07 7.47
N GLN A 132 22.52 -1.02 6.87
CA GLN A 132 23.35 -2.19 6.60
C GLN A 132 23.69 -2.98 7.86
N GLY A 133 23.87 -2.32 9.01
CA GLY A 133 24.13 -2.99 10.28
C GLY A 133 23.00 -3.95 10.69
N GLN A 134 21.75 -3.51 10.54
CA GLN A 134 20.57 -4.33 10.85
C GLN A 134 20.34 -5.41 9.80
N LEU A 135 20.54 -5.10 8.52
CA LEU A 135 20.43 -6.11 7.46
C LEU A 135 21.47 -7.21 7.65
N THR A 136 22.70 -6.86 8.04
CA THR A 136 23.79 -7.82 8.29
C THR A 136 23.53 -8.65 9.54
N SER A 137 23.03 -8.07 10.64
CA SER A 137 22.71 -8.81 11.87
C SER A 137 21.63 -9.87 11.67
N HIS A 138 20.74 -9.65 10.70
CA HIS A 138 19.69 -10.59 10.30
C HIS A 138 20.05 -11.41 9.05
N GLU A 139 21.31 -11.38 8.62
CA GLU A 139 21.84 -12.13 7.47
C GLU A 139 21.09 -11.87 6.15
N ILE A 140 20.53 -10.67 5.97
CA ILE A 140 19.81 -10.28 4.76
C ILE A 140 20.82 -10.03 3.64
N ALA A 141 20.75 -10.85 2.60
CA ALA A 141 21.54 -10.66 1.39
C ALA A 141 20.86 -9.62 0.48
N THR A 142 21.47 -8.44 0.39
CA THR A 142 21.01 -7.32 -0.45
C THR A 142 21.71 -7.26 -1.81
N ASP A 143 22.69 -8.12 -2.05
CA ASP A 143 23.42 -8.26 -3.32
C ASP A 143 22.67 -9.08 -4.37
N SER A 144 21.74 -9.93 -3.91
CA SER A 144 20.87 -10.73 -4.76
C SER A 144 19.60 -9.94 -5.09
N PRO A 145 19.38 -9.50 -6.35
CA PRO A 145 18.21 -8.71 -6.70
C PRO A 145 16.94 -9.53 -6.47
N VAL A 146 16.01 -8.94 -5.73
CA VAL A 146 14.66 -9.45 -5.52
C VAL A 146 13.68 -8.45 -6.12
N THR A 147 12.63 -8.95 -6.75
CA THR A 147 11.60 -8.13 -7.38
C THR A 147 10.23 -8.66 -7.01
N PHE A 148 9.24 -7.77 -7.03
CA PHE A 148 7.85 -8.18 -6.95
C PHE A 148 7.46 -8.95 -8.22
N GLY A 149 6.91 -10.14 -8.01
CA GLY A 149 6.30 -10.96 -9.04
C GLY A 149 4.78 -10.89 -8.95
N PRO A 150 4.08 -11.04 -10.09
CA PRO A 150 2.62 -11.03 -10.14
C PRO A 150 2.02 -12.23 -9.42
N LEU A 151 0.72 -12.19 -9.17
CA LEU A 151 -0.07 -13.32 -8.71
C LEU A 151 -1.09 -13.72 -9.81
N PRO A 152 -1.26 -15.01 -10.15
CA PRO A 152 -0.45 -16.16 -9.70
C PRO A 152 1.00 -16.09 -10.20
N PHE A 153 1.91 -16.83 -9.54
CA PHE A 153 3.34 -16.84 -9.90
C PHE A 153 3.84 -18.25 -10.24
N ALA A 154 4.94 -18.32 -10.99
CA ALA A 154 5.61 -19.56 -11.34
C ALA A 154 6.92 -19.76 -10.56
N ALA A 155 7.14 -20.99 -10.08
CA ALA A 155 8.38 -21.42 -9.46
C ALA A 155 8.66 -22.90 -9.71
N ASP A 156 9.89 -23.21 -10.12
CA ASP A 156 10.39 -24.58 -10.32
C ASP A 156 9.46 -25.45 -11.18
N GLY A 157 9.00 -24.87 -12.31
CA GLY A 157 8.08 -25.52 -13.24
C GLY A 157 6.63 -25.66 -12.75
N ARG A 158 6.24 -24.99 -11.66
CA ARG A 158 4.90 -25.04 -11.07
C ARG A 158 4.28 -23.66 -11.01
N THR A 159 2.97 -23.56 -11.23
CA THR A 159 2.19 -22.34 -11.02
C THR A 159 1.51 -22.40 -9.67
N TYR A 160 1.70 -21.36 -8.85
CA TYR A 160 1.09 -21.19 -7.55
C TYR A 160 -0.03 -20.16 -7.66
N GLN A 161 -1.26 -20.60 -7.38
CA GLN A 161 -2.40 -19.71 -7.24
C GLN A 161 -2.66 -19.49 -5.76
N ILE A 162 -2.74 -18.23 -5.36
CA ILE A 162 -3.07 -17.85 -3.98
C ILE A 162 -4.53 -17.40 -3.96
N LYS A 163 -5.29 -17.89 -2.97
CA LYS A 163 -6.67 -17.50 -2.73
C LYS A 163 -6.83 -17.06 -1.29
N VAL A 164 -7.54 -15.95 -1.12
CA VAL A 164 -7.95 -15.44 0.18
C VAL A 164 -9.41 -15.80 0.38
N HIS A 165 -9.70 -16.47 1.49
CA HIS A 165 -11.05 -16.71 1.97
C HIS A 165 -11.25 -15.87 3.23
N ALA A 166 -12.22 -14.97 3.21
CA ALA A 166 -12.54 -14.09 4.32
C ALA A 166 -13.99 -14.30 4.72
N ASP A 167 -14.23 -14.52 6.02
CA ASP A 167 -15.56 -14.50 6.60
C ASP A 167 -15.80 -13.12 7.20
N THR A 168 -16.95 -12.53 6.89
CA THR A 168 -17.34 -11.20 7.36
C THR A 168 -18.50 -11.26 8.35
N THR A 169 -18.59 -10.25 9.22
CA THR A 169 -19.76 -9.98 10.05
C THR A 169 -20.03 -8.48 10.06
N THR A 170 -21.27 -8.10 10.34
CA THR A 170 -21.59 -6.70 10.64
C THR A 170 -21.29 -6.42 12.11
N LEU A 171 -20.54 -5.35 12.38
CA LEU A 171 -20.24 -4.84 13.71
C LEU A 171 -20.81 -3.43 13.85
N ALA A 172 -21.43 -3.14 15.00
CA ALA A 172 -21.72 -1.78 15.40
C ALA A 172 -20.43 -1.08 15.82
N TRP A 173 -20.01 -0.07 15.07
CA TRP A 173 -18.83 0.73 15.31
C TRP A 173 -19.21 2.17 15.64
N SER A 174 -18.66 2.71 16.71
CA SER A 174 -18.84 4.12 17.09
C SER A 174 -17.49 4.82 17.02
N PRO A 175 -17.26 5.73 16.05
CA PRO A 175 -16.13 6.63 16.12
C PRO A 175 -16.34 7.57 17.30
N TYR A 176 -15.54 7.42 18.35
CA TYR A 176 -15.60 8.26 19.56
C TYR A 176 -16.93 8.16 20.33
N GLU A 177 -17.07 8.95 21.40
CA GLU A 177 -18.29 9.09 22.22
C GLU A 177 -19.49 9.70 21.45
N ALA A 178 -19.53 9.53 20.12
CA ALA A 178 -20.67 9.90 19.32
C ALA A 178 -21.85 8.95 19.61
N PRO A 179 -23.08 9.45 19.73
CA PRO A 179 -24.26 8.62 20.00
C PRO A 179 -24.73 7.80 18.78
N ILE A 180 -23.93 7.71 17.72
CA ILE A 180 -24.31 7.09 16.44
C ILE A 180 -23.39 5.89 16.20
N SER A 181 -23.96 4.69 16.29
CA SER A 181 -23.30 3.46 15.82
C SER A 181 -23.51 3.31 14.32
N LEU A 182 -22.41 3.14 13.59
CA LEU A 182 -22.41 2.76 12.18
C LEU A 182 -22.22 1.25 12.08
N ASP A 183 -23.01 0.61 11.23
CA ASP A 183 -22.81 -0.79 10.89
C ASP A 183 -21.66 -0.90 9.89
N VAL A 184 -20.61 -1.64 10.27
CA VAL A 184 -19.41 -1.86 9.44
C VAL A 184 -19.27 -3.35 9.17
N GLU A 185 -19.10 -3.71 7.90
CA GLU A 185 -18.72 -5.07 7.52
C GLU A 185 -17.25 -5.31 7.86
N ALA A 186 -17.00 -6.20 8.80
CA ALA A 186 -15.69 -6.51 9.33
C ALA A 186 -15.30 -7.94 9.00
N ILE A 187 -14.06 -8.14 8.55
CA ILE A 187 -13.46 -9.45 8.39
C ILE A 187 -13.11 -10.01 9.78
N VAL A 188 -13.74 -11.12 10.14
CA VAL A 188 -13.53 -11.80 11.43
C VAL A 188 -12.64 -13.02 11.31
N SER A 189 -12.60 -13.64 10.13
CA SER A 189 -11.81 -14.83 9.90
C SER A 189 -11.18 -14.75 8.52
N VAL A 190 -9.91 -15.16 8.42
CA VAL A 190 -9.20 -15.28 7.15
C VAL A 190 -8.51 -16.63 7.08
N ARG A 191 -8.58 -17.22 5.89
CA ARG A 191 -7.76 -18.35 5.48
C ARG A 191 -7.15 -18.03 4.13
N ILE A 192 -5.82 -18.06 4.07
CA ILE A 192 -5.09 -17.90 2.82
C ILE A 192 -4.61 -19.28 2.40
N GLU A 193 -4.96 -19.67 1.17
CA GLU A 193 -4.64 -20.97 0.61
C GLU A 193 -3.82 -20.82 -0.66
N ALA A 194 -2.84 -21.71 -0.83
CA ALA A 194 -2.08 -21.86 -2.05
C ALA A 194 -2.45 -23.18 -2.72
N THR A 195 -2.64 -23.14 -4.03
CA THR A 195 -2.79 -24.34 -4.87
C THR A 195 -1.67 -24.36 -5.90
N ALA A 196 -1.08 -25.53 -6.09
CA ALA A 196 -0.04 -25.73 -7.10
C ALA A 196 -0.32 -26.99 -7.92
N SER A 197 -0.10 -26.91 -9.23
CA SER A 197 -0.28 -28.03 -10.16
C SER A 197 0.49 -29.26 -9.67
N ASN A 198 -0.19 -30.40 -9.59
CA ASN A 198 0.36 -31.70 -9.14
C ASN A 198 0.84 -31.74 -7.68
N MET A 199 0.54 -30.74 -6.86
CA MET A 199 0.84 -30.74 -5.43
C MET A 199 -0.42 -30.69 -4.55
N GLY A 200 -1.54 -30.22 -5.11
CA GLY A 200 -2.78 -30.06 -4.37
C GLY A 200 -2.84 -28.69 -3.71
N ARG A 201 -3.34 -28.65 -2.47
CA ARG A 201 -3.67 -27.41 -1.75
C ARG A 201 -2.95 -27.34 -0.40
N LYS A 202 -2.60 -26.12 0.00
CA LYS A 202 -1.98 -25.81 1.29
C LYS A 202 -2.64 -24.61 1.92
N LEU A 203 -2.90 -24.70 3.23
CA LEU A 203 -3.19 -23.52 4.05
C LEU A 203 -1.85 -22.82 4.35
N ILE A 204 -1.70 -21.56 3.95
CA ILE A 204 -0.47 -20.79 4.20
C ILE A 204 -0.60 -19.92 5.45
N HIS A 205 -1.79 -19.38 5.71
CA HIS A 205 -2.02 -18.52 6.86
C HIS A 205 -3.49 -18.59 7.30
N ARG A 206 -3.74 -18.40 8.60
CA ARG A 206 -5.09 -18.23 9.12
C ARG A 206 -5.13 -17.38 10.38
N TRP A 207 -6.23 -16.68 10.56
CA TRP A 207 -6.61 -16.07 11.83
C TRP A 207 -8.13 -16.06 11.99
N ASN A 208 -8.60 -16.14 13.24
CA ASN A 208 -10.03 -16.09 13.60
C ASN A 208 -10.40 -14.76 14.28
N ARG A 209 -9.44 -13.84 14.35
CA ARG A 209 -9.60 -12.42 14.71
C ARG A 209 -8.35 -11.68 14.21
N PRO A 210 -8.46 -10.42 13.76
CA PRO A 210 -7.28 -9.63 13.43
C PRO A 210 -6.31 -9.62 14.62
N PRO A 211 -5.01 -9.93 14.41
CA PRO A 211 -4.05 -10.13 15.49
C PRO A 211 -3.76 -8.87 16.31
N ASP A 212 -4.00 -7.69 15.72
CA ASP A 212 -3.83 -6.37 16.32
C ASP A 212 -5.13 -5.82 16.94
N GLY A 213 -6.23 -6.58 16.87
CA GLY A 213 -7.54 -6.17 17.38
C GLY A 213 -8.23 -5.06 16.58
N ARG A 214 -7.64 -4.57 15.48
CA ARG A 214 -8.24 -3.56 14.62
C ARG A 214 -9.38 -4.14 13.77
N ILE A 215 -10.34 -3.30 13.38
CA ILE A 215 -11.42 -3.70 12.48
C ILE A 215 -10.88 -3.69 11.05
N VAL A 216 -10.62 -4.87 10.51
CA VAL A 216 -10.24 -5.07 9.11
C VAL A 216 -11.52 -5.11 8.27
N THR A 217 -11.63 -4.27 7.25
CA THR A 217 -12.79 -4.19 6.35
C THR A 217 -12.51 -4.75 4.95
N GLY A 218 -11.24 -4.91 4.59
CA GLY A 218 -10.82 -5.41 3.28
C GLY A 218 -9.48 -6.13 3.32
N LEU A 219 -9.28 -7.07 2.40
CA LEU A 219 -8.04 -7.80 2.23
C LEU A 219 -7.82 -8.16 0.76
N SER A 220 -6.73 -7.67 0.17
CA SER A 220 -6.41 -7.84 -1.25
C SER A 220 -5.03 -8.47 -1.44
N LEU A 221 -4.89 -9.37 -2.42
CA LEU A 221 -3.61 -9.91 -2.84
C LEU A 221 -2.92 -8.92 -3.77
N VAL A 222 -1.65 -8.62 -3.53
CA VAL A 222 -0.92 -7.61 -4.31
C VAL A 222 0.19 -8.23 -5.14
N ALA A 223 1.14 -8.92 -4.49
CA ALA A 223 2.33 -9.44 -5.16
C ALA A 223 2.93 -10.64 -4.44
N SER A 224 3.97 -11.21 -5.03
CA SER A 224 4.84 -12.20 -4.39
C SER A 224 6.31 -11.80 -4.52
N VAL A 225 7.16 -12.22 -3.59
CA VAL A 225 8.62 -12.12 -3.71
C VAL A 225 9.22 -13.47 -3.40
N ARG A 226 10.05 -14.00 -4.30
CA ARG A 226 10.66 -15.31 -4.12
C ARG A 226 12.01 -15.20 -3.45
N SER A 227 12.28 -16.12 -2.52
CA SER A 227 13.62 -16.27 -1.97
C SER A 227 14.53 -16.89 -3.03
N PRO A 228 15.76 -16.37 -3.21
CA PRO A 228 16.78 -17.00 -4.04
C PRO A 228 17.51 -18.14 -3.31
N PHE A 229 17.34 -18.28 -1.99
CA PHE A 229 18.11 -19.23 -1.16
C PHE A 229 17.33 -20.49 -0.80
N GLU A 230 16.03 -20.35 -0.57
CA GLU A 230 15.16 -21.44 -0.15
C GLU A 230 13.92 -21.51 -1.04
N PRO A 231 13.25 -22.69 -1.13
CA PRO A 231 11.96 -22.83 -1.79
C PRO A 231 10.85 -22.15 -0.97
N ARG A 232 10.92 -20.82 -0.87
CA ARG A 232 10.00 -19.95 -0.13
C ARG A 232 9.63 -18.71 -0.95
N ALA A 233 8.47 -18.15 -0.65
CA ALA A 233 8.04 -16.85 -1.13
C ALA A 233 7.40 -16.05 0.01
N ALA A 234 7.55 -14.73 -0.03
CA ALA A 234 6.72 -13.79 0.68
C ALA A 234 5.52 -13.44 -0.20
N ILE A 235 4.30 -13.57 0.33
CA ILE A 235 3.06 -13.18 -0.31
C ILE A 235 2.64 -11.85 0.30
N ILE A 236 2.42 -10.85 -0.54
CA ILE A 236 2.09 -9.49 -0.11
C ILE A 236 0.60 -9.27 -0.29
N LEU A 237 -0.01 -8.81 0.78
CA LEU A 237 -1.41 -8.47 0.88
C LEU A 237 -1.55 -7.01 1.34
N GLU A 238 -2.65 -6.40 0.98
CA GLU A 238 -3.10 -5.11 1.50
C GLU A 238 -4.29 -5.35 2.43
N ARG A 239 -4.17 -4.90 3.68
CA ARG A 239 -5.24 -4.87 4.67
C ARG A 239 -5.85 -3.48 4.71
N GLN A 240 -7.15 -3.39 4.56
CA GLN A 240 -7.91 -2.17 4.75
C GLN A 240 -8.56 -2.19 6.13
N TYR A 241 -8.52 -1.07 6.84
CA TYR A 241 -9.09 -0.88 8.17
C TYR A 241 -10.06 0.29 8.17
N LYS A 242 -11.07 0.18 9.03
CA LYS A 242 -11.88 1.34 9.37
C LYS A 242 -11.15 2.22 10.38
N GLY A 243 -10.69 3.40 9.95
CA GLY A 243 -10.21 4.46 10.83
C GLY A 243 -11.35 5.37 11.30
N ALA A 244 -11.00 6.27 12.21
CA ALA A 244 -11.91 7.27 12.79
C ALA A 244 -12.48 8.23 11.74
N GLU A 245 -11.61 8.75 10.87
CA GLU A 245 -11.97 9.74 9.85
C GLU A 245 -12.01 9.11 8.46
N GLU A 246 -11.03 8.26 8.16
CA GLU A 246 -10.87 7.64 6.83
C GLU A 246 -10.50 6.16 6.93
N GLU A 247 -10.57 5.47 5.79
CA GLU A 247 -10.06 4.11 5.67
C GLU A 247 -8.52 4.15 5.67
N ALA A 248 -7.92 3.24 6.41
CA ALA A 248 -6.46 3.12 6.49
C ALA A 248 -6.03 1.82 5.82
N PHE A 249 -4.91 1.85 5.11
CA PHE A 249 -4.37 0.70 4.41
C PHE A 249 -3.03 0.28 5.02
N GLU A 250 -2.80 -1.03 5.09
CA GLU A 250 -1.56 -1.59 5.61
C GLU A 250 -1.09 -2.79 4.80
N VAL A 251 0.20 -2.82 4.53
CA VAL A 251 0.85 -3.97 3.95
C VAL A 251 0.93 -5.09 4.98
N TYR A 252 0.53 -6.28 4.57
CA TYR A 252 0.63 -7.51 5.32
C TYR A 252 1.36 -8.57 4.50
N VAL A 253 2.38 -9.19 5.09
CA VAL A 253 3.23 -10.14 4.37
C VAL A 253 3.14 -11.50 5.06
N VAL A 254 2.95 -12.54 4.26
CA VAL A 254 2.81 -13.93 4.70
C VAL A 254 3.86 -14.79 4.02
N GLY A 255 4.58 -15.59 4.79
CA GLY A 255 5.53 -16.57 4.30
C GLY A 255 4.86 -17.81 3.73
N MET A 256 5.40 -18.32 2.62
CA MET A 256 4.96 -19.57 2.02
C MET A 256 6.13 -20.44 1.61
N HIS A 257 6.25 -21.61 2.23
CA HIS A 257 7.12 -22.67 1.69
C HIS A 257 6.49 -23.29 0.42
N LEU A 258 7.25 -23.34 -0.66
CA LEU A 258 6.82 -23.73 -2.01
C LEU A 258 6.65 -25.24 -2.19
N THR A 259 7.36 -26.09 -1.44
CA THR A 259 7.27 -27.55 -1.60
C THR A 259 6.59 -28.28 -0.44
N ARG A 260 6.72 -27.77 0.80
CA ARG A 260 6.19 -28.45 2.01
C ARG A 260 4.77 -28.01 2.35
N GLY A 261 3.94 -28.96 2.79
CA GLY A 261 2.62 -28.71 3.37
C GLY A 261 1.43 -28.77 2.41
N PHE A 262 1.66 -29.05 1.14
CA PHE A 262 0.60 -29.32 0.17
C PHE A 262 0.03 -30.74 0.37
N LYS A 263 -1.28 -30.89 0.20
CA LYS A 263 -2.04 -32.14 0.36
C LYS A 263 -3.11 -32.26 -0.73
#